data_AF-A0A522EXV1-F1
#
_entry.id   AF-A0A522EXV1-F1
#
_cell.length_a   1.000
_cell.length_b   1.000
_cell.length_c   1.000
_cell.angle_alpha   90.00
_cell.angle_beta   90.00
_cell.angle_gamma   90.00
#
_symmetry.space_group_name_H-M   'P 1'
#
loop_
_entity.id
_entity.type
_entity.pdbx_description
1 polymer ?
#
loop_
_entity_poly.entity_id
_entity_poly.type
_entity_poly.pdbx_seq_one_letter_code
_entity_poly.pdbx_strand_id
1 'polypeptide(L)'
;LHLGIDNCRLKNVLWFLRKIIIYFVYEHGNAHLFCLPSDFYRVKNISSKSLRKKLGQRVRQLRKQQKISQAQLAFESGLSREEVYRLEQGNKNPTTDTLHAIASSLEVHIRELYEFEY
;
A
#
# COMPACT_ATOMS: atom_id res chain seq x y z
N LEU A 1 38.00 -39.17 17.68
CA LEU A 1 36.89 -38.50 18.39
C LEU A 1 35.90 -37.96 17.37
N HIS A 2 34.74 -38.59 17.28
CA HIS A 2 33.61 -38.13 16.47
C HIS A 2 33.11 -36.80 17.04
N LEU A 3 33.33 -35.69 16.32
CA LEU A 3 32.68 -34.42 16.65
C LEU A 3 31.23 -34.51 16.13
N GLY A 4 30.34 -34.98 17.01
CA GLY A 4 28.90 -34.91 16.80
C GLY A 4 28.47 -33.45 16.80
N ILE A 5 28.21 -32.91 15.61
CA ILE A 5 27.53 -31.61 15.48
C ILE A 5 26.04 -31.91 15.70
N ASP A 6 25.52 -31.50 16.86
CA ASP A 6 24.13 -31.69 17.24
C ASP A 6 23.19 -31.09 16.19
N ASN A 7 22.30 -31.93 15.65
CA ASN A 7 21.29 -31.58 14.64
C ASN A 7 20.38 -30.41 15.09
N CYS A 8 20.26 -30.15 16.39
CA CYS A 8 19.56 -28.98 16.95
C CYS A 8 20.26 -27.64 16.71
N ARG A 9 21.60 -27.57 16.64
CA ARG A 9 22.32 -26.31 16.35
C ARG A 9 22.22 -25.92 14.89
N LEU A 10 22.31 -26.89 13.97
CA LEU A 10 22.17 -26.65 12.53
C LEU A 10 20.75 -26.22 12.14
N LYS A 11 19.71 -26.78 12.77
CA LYS A 11 18.32 -26.35 12.54
C LYS A 11 18.05 -24.91 13.01
N ASN A 12 18.65 -24.48 14.12
CA ASN A 12 18.53 -23.10 14.62
C ASN A 12 19.30 -22.09 13.75
N VAL A 13 20.47 -22.47 13.22
CA VAL A 13 21.23 -21.62 12.29
C VAL A 13 20.54 -21.54 10.93
N LEU A 14 20.00 -22.65 10.39
CA LEU A 14 19.18 -22.60 9.17
C LEU A 14 17.87 -21.82 9.35
N TRP A 15 17.24 -21.88 10.52
CA TRP A 15 16.09 -21.05 10.86
C TRP A 15 16.46 -19.55 10.92
N PHE A 16 17.65 -19.23 11.41
CA PHE A 16 18.20 -17.86 11.40
C PHE A 16 18.55 -17.38 9.99
N LEU A 17 19.16 -18.24 9.16
CA LEU A 17 19.58 -17.89 7.81
C LEU A 17 18.40 -17.66 6.85
N ARG A 18 17.24 -18.29 7.08
CA ARG A 18 16.00 -18.01 6.31
C ARG A 18 15.44 -16.60 6.54
N LYS A 19 15.94 -15.84 7.52
CA LYS A 19 15.48 -14.47 7.83
C LYS A 19 16.42 -13.36 7.35
N ILE A 20 17.59 -13.68 6.80
CA ILE A 20 18.60 -12.67 6.45
C ILE A 20 18.66 -12.55 4.92
N ILE A 21 18.28 -11.39 4.39
CA ILE A 21 18.57 -11.06 3.00
C ILE A 21 19.94 -10.39 2.96
N ILE A 22 20.86 -10.99 2.21
CA ILE A 22 22.24 -10.53 2.07
C ILE A 22 22.32 -9.66 0.80
N TYR A 23 22.80 -8.42 0.95
CA TYR A 23 23.07 -7.52 -0.18
C TYR A 23 24.53 -7.07 -0.17
N PHE A 24 25.08 -6.87 -1.36
CA PHE A 24 26.43 -6.36 -1.57
C PHE A 24 26.38 -4.87 -1.89
N VAL A 25 27.10 -4.06 -1.11
CA VAL A 25 27.35 -2.65 -1.40
C VAL A 25 28.84 -2.47 -1.64
N TYR A 26 29.19 -1.71 -2.68
CA TYR A 26 30.56 -1.36 -3.04
C TYR A 26 30.86 0.07 -2.61
N GLU A 27 31.81 0.24 -1.70
CA GLU A 27 32.39 1.54 -1.34
C GLU A 27 33.91 1.45 -1.42
N HIS A 28 34.55 2.44 -2.05
CA HIS A 28 36.01 2.53 -2.20
C HIS A 28 36.68 1.25 -2.76
N GLY A 29 36.00 0.55 -3.68
CA GLY A 29 36.54 -0.66 -4.31
C GLY A 29 36.45 -1.92 -3.45
N ASN A 30 35.82 -1.86 -2.26
CA ASN A 30 35.63 -3.01 -1.38
C ASN A 30 34.15 -3.43 -1.31
N ALA A 31 33.93 -4.74 -1.41
CA ALA A 31 32.61 -5.35 -1.28
C ALA A 31 32.31 -5.59 0.21
N HIS A 32 31.35 -4.85 0.77
CA HIS A 32 30.91 -5.05 2.14
C HIS A 32 29.64 -5.92 2.18
N LEU A 33 29.69 -6.97 3.00
CA LEU A 33 28.54 -7.81 3.30
C LEU A 33 27.72 -7.15 4.40
N PHE A 34 26.55 -6.60 4.06
CA PHE A 34 25.66 -6.01 5.05
C PHE A 34 24.48 -6.93 5.34
N CYS A 35 24.38 -7.42 6.58
CA CYS A 35 23.20 -8.14 7.07
C CYS A 35 22.16 -7.11 7.52
N LEU A 36 21.10 -6.93 6.75
CA LEU A 36 19.95 -6.15 7.21
C LEU A 36 19.12 -7.00 8.19
N PRO A 37 18.86 -6.52 9.42
CA PRO A 37 17.91 -7.16 10.33
C PRO A 37 16.58 -7.35 9.61
N SER A 38 15.96 -8.53 9.73
CA SER A 38 14.68 -8.85 9.08
C SER A 38 13.57 -7.83 9.41
N ASP A 39 13.68 -7.17 10.55
CA ASP A 39 12.74 -6.15 11.01
C ASP A 39 12.81 -4.84 10.20
N PHE A 40 13.90 -4.61 9.46
CA PHE A 40 14.05 -3.47 8.55
C PHE A 40 13.04 -3.48 7.39
N TYR A 41 12.55 -4.67 6.99
CA TYR A 41 11.54 -4.82 5.92
C TYR A 41 10.11 -4.96 6.43
N ARG A 42 9.85 -4.78 7.73
CA ARG A 42 8.51 -5.01 8.29
C ARG A 42 7.55 -3.87 7.95
N VAL A 43 6.95 -3.95 6.75
CA VAL A 43 5.79 -3.12 6.40
C VAL A 43 4.67 -3.45 7.38
N LYS A 44 4.21 -2.43 8.14
CA LYS A 44 3.02 -2.57 8.98
C LYS A 44 1.86 -3.03 8.11
N ASN A 45 1.17 -4.11 8.51
CA ASN A 45 -0.03 -4.58 7.81
C ASN A 45 -1.16 -3.58 8.09
N ILE A 46 -1.17 -2.48 7.35
CA ILE A 46 -2.30 -1.55 7.34
C ILE A 46 -3.46 -2.34 6.72
N SER A 47 -4.56 -2.48 7.47
CA SER A 47 -5.77 -3.10 6.94
C SER A 47 -6.23 -2.33 5.70
N SER A 48 -5.93 -2.87 4.52
CA SER A 48 -6.18 -2.24 3.22
C SER A 48 -7.66 -1.88 3.03
N LYS A 49 -8.56 -2.63 3.68
CA LYS A 49 -10.00 -2.38 3.69
C LYS A 49 -10.38 -1.11 4.46
N SER A 50 -9.72 -0.82 5.59
CA SER A 50 -9.98 0.40 6.38
C SER A 50 -9.60 1.65 5.59
N LEU A 51 -8.41 1.64 4.97
CA LEU A 51 -7.92 2.75 4.16
C LEU A 51 -8.83 3.04 2.97
N ARG A 52 -9.26 2.00 2.25
CA ARG A 52 -10.19 2.13 1.12
C ARG A 52 -11.54 2.72 1.53
N LYS A 53 -12.03 2.38 2.72
CA LYS A 53 -13.28 2.93 3.25
C LYS A 53 -13.15 4.42 3.55
N LYS A 54 -12.04 4.84 4.18
CA LYS A 54 -11.76 6.26 4.44
C LYS A 54 -11.62 7.06 3.14
N LEU A 55 -10.89 6.52 2.15
CA LEU A 55 -10.78 7.12 0.82
C LEU A 55 -12.14 7.27 0.14
N GLY A 56 -12.96 6.21 0.13
CA GLY A 56 -14.31 6.25 -0.44
C GLY A 56 -15.22 7.28 0.24
N GLN A 57 -15.12 7.39 1.57
CA GLN A 57 -15.83 8.42 2.34
C GLN A 57 -15.37 9.83 2.00
N ARG A 58 -14.06 10.05 1.83
CA ARG A 58 -13.51 11.36 1.46
C ARG A 58 -13.96 11.79 0.06
N VAL A 59 -13.91 10.88 -0.92
CA VAL A 59 -14.46 11.13 -2.27
C VAL A 59 -15.95 11.52 -2.18
N ARG A 60 -16.74 10.78 -1.38
CA ARG A 60 -18.16 11.08 -1.18
C ARG A 60 -18.39 12.45 -0.54
N GLN A 61 -17.54 12.86 0.40
CA GLN A 61 -17.61 14.18 1.03
C GLN A 61 -17.36 15.29 0.01
N LEU A 62 -16.25 15.21 -0.74
CA LEU A 62 -15.89 16.19 -1.78
C LEU A 62 -17.01 16.30 -2.84
N ARG A 63 -17.53 15.17 -3.32
CA ARG A 63 -18.66 15.13 -4.25
C ARG A 63 -19.89 15.85 -3.70
N LYS A 64 -20.22 15.63 -2.43
CA LYS A 64 -21.37 16.27 -1.78
C LYS A 64 -21.16 17.78 -1.57
N GLN A 65 -19.92 18.22 -1.32
CA GLN A 65 -19.60 19.65 -1.22
C GLN A 65 -19.88 20.37 -2.54
N GLN A 66 -19.64 19.71 -3.67
CA GLN A 66 -19.98 20.21 -5.01
C GLN A 66 -21.45 19.98 -5.41
N LYS A 67 -22.25 19.34 -4.55
CA LYS A 67 -23.68 19.08 -4.78
C LYS A 67 -23.99 18.25 -6.03
N ILE A 68 -23.04 17.45 -6.53
CA ILE A 68 -23.25 16.59 -7.70
C ILE A 68 -23.66 15.16 -7.30
N SER A 69 -24.38 14.47 -8.18
CA SER A 69 -24.82 13.08 -7.95
C SER A 69 -23.71 12.07 -8.26
N GLN A 70 -23.86 10.81 -7.83
CA GLN A 70 -22.91 9.75 -8.23
C GLN A 70 -22.91 9.52 -9.75
N ALA A 71 -24.07 9.69 -10.41
CA ALA A 71 -24.18 9.57 -11.85
C ALA A 71 -23.45 10.71 -12.57
N GLN A 72 -23.53 11.93 -12.02
CA GLN A 72 -22.82 13.09 -12.54
C GLN A 72 -21.30 12.91 -12.42
N LEU A 73 -20.82 12.53 -11.22
CA LEU A 73 -19.39 12.26 -11.02
C LEU A 73 -18.90 11.14 -11.95
N ALA A 74 -19.70 10.09 -12.14
CA ALA A 74 -19.38 9.00 -13.06
C ALA A 74 -19.23 9.51 -14.50
N PHE A 75 -20.18 10.33 -14.95
CA PHE A 75 -20.13 10.94 -16.28
C PHE A 75 -18.89 11.81 -16.48
N GLU A 76 -18.59 12.70 -15.53
CA GLU A 76 -17.44 13.61 -15.61
C GLU A 76 -16.08 12.90 -15.51
N SER A 77 -16.01 11.81 -14.73
CA SER A 77 -14.78 11.02 -14.58
C SER A 77 -14.60 9.92 -15.64
N GLY A 78 -15.57 9.74 -16.55
CA GLY A 78 -15.56 8.65 -17.53
C GLY A 78 -15.69 7.26 -16.92
N LEU A 79 -16.23 7.17 -15.69
CA LEU A 79 -16.46 5.91 -14.97
C LEU A 79 -17.92 5.48 -15.07
N SER A 80 -18.20 4.21 -14.76
CA SER A 80 -19.58 3.79 -14.55
C SER A 80 -20.10 4.24 -13.19
N ARG A 81 -21.43 4.46 -13.08
CA ARG A 81 -22.09 4.78 -11.80
C ARG A 81 -21.81 3.73 -10.72
N GLU A 82 -21.72 2.45 -11.12
CA GLU A 82 -21.41 1.34 -10.23
C GLU A 82 -19.97 1.41 -9.71
N GLU A 83 -19.00 1.82 -10.54
CA GLU A 83 -17.62 2.01 -10.09
C GLU A 83 -17.50 3.14 -9.08
N VAL A 84 -18.19 4.26 -9.31
CA VAL A 84 -18.25 5.37 -8.34
C VAL A 84 -18.91 4.90 -7.04
N TYR A 85 -20.02 4.15 -7.13
CA TYR A 85 -20.66 3.59 -5.94
C TYR A 85 -19.73 2.67 -5.15
N ARG A 86 -19.07 1.71 -5.81
CA ARG A 86 -18.14 0.78 -5.16
C ARG A 86 -16.90 1.47 -4.62
N LEU A 87 -16.42 2.54 -5.27
CA LEU A 87 -15.36 3.41 -4.78
C LEU A 87 -15.78 4.08 -3.47
N GLU A 88 -16.93 4.75 -3.44
CA GLU A 88 -17.44 5.46 -2.26
C GLU A 88 -17.69 4.53 -1.06
N GLN A 89 -18.04 3.27 -1.31
CA GLN A 89 -18.20 2.27 -0.25
C GLN A 89 -16.87 1.65 0.23
N GLY A 90 -15.75 1.95 -0.43
CA GLY A 90 -14.46 1.29 -0.18
C GLY A 90 -14.44 -0.18 -0.62
N ASN A 91 -15.34 -0.59 -1.52
CA ASN A 91 -15.51 -1.96 -2.02
C ASN A 91 -14.71 -2.25 -3.31
N LYS A 92 -14.11 -1.22 -3.92
CA LYS A 92 -13.14 -1.33 -5.03
C LYS A 92 -11.73 -0.94 -4.54
N ASN A 93 -10.69 -1.51 -5.15
CA ASN A 93 -9.33 -0.97 -5.09
C ASN A 93 -9.12 -0.12 -6.35
N PRO A 94 -9.20 1.22 -6.27
CA PRO A 94 -9.06 2.05 -7.46
C PRO A 94 -7.63 2.01 -8.00
N THR A 95 -7.48 2.07 -9.32
CA THR A 95 -6.19 2.31 -9.97
C THR A 95 -5.78 3.77 -9.79
N THR A 96 -4.51 4.07 -10.01
CA THR A 96 -4.02 5.45 -10.03
C THR A 96 -4.79 6.30 -11.05
N ASP A 97 -5.07 5.76 -12.24
CA ASP A 97 -5.85 6.46 -13.28
C ASP A 97 -7.27 6.75 -12.81
N THR A 98 -7.91 5.82 -12.10
CA THR A 98 -9.25 6.02 -11.50
C THR A 98 -9.23 7.19 -10.52
N LEU A 99 -8.20 7.24 -9.65
CA LEU A 99 -8.06 8.32 -8.67
C LEU A 99 -7.78 9.66 -9.34
N HIS A 100 -6.96 9.67 -10.38
CA HIS A 100 -6.68 10.87 -11.16
C HIS A 100 -7.94 11.39 -11.85
N ALA A 101 -8.73 10.51 -12.47
CA ALA A 101 -10.00 10.87 -13.10
C ALA A 101 -10.99 11.48 -12.09
N ILE A 102 -11.14 10.84 -10.91
CA ILE A 102 -11.99 11.36 -9.82
C ILE A 102 -11.51 12.72 -9.31
N ALA A 103 -10.19 12.89 -9.08
CA ALA A 103 -9.62 14.15 -8.62
C ALA A 103 -9.83 15.27 -9.65
N SER A 104 -9.63 14.95 -10.93
CA SER A 104 -9.84 15.89 -12.04
C SER A 104 -11.32 16.29 -12.16
N SER A 105 -12.25 15.34 -12.10
CA SER A 105 -13.69 15.63 -12.17
C SER A 105 -14.19 16.41 -10.96
N LEU A 106 -13.56 16.21 -9.80
CA LEU A 106 -13.84 16.99 -8.59
C LEU A 106 -13.00 18.27 -8.52
N GLU A 107 -12.22 18.63 -9.54
CA GLU A 107 -11.39 19.85 -9.55
C GLU A 107 -10.53 20.05 -8.28
N VAL A 108 -10.02 18.95 -7.72
CA VAL A 108 -9.21 18.95 -6.48
C VAL A 108 -7.84 18.35 -6.76
N HIS A 109 -6.86 18.71 -5.93
CA HIS A 109 -5.56 18.05 -5.98
C HIS A 109 -5.69 16.60 -5.48
N ILE A 110 -5.01 15.64 -6.13
CA ILE A 110 -5.12 14.21 -5.78
C ILE A 110 -4.82 13.89 -4.30
N ARG A 111 -4.00 14.73 -3.67
CA ARG A 111 -3.68 14.64 -2.22
C ARG A 111 -4.90 14.82 -1.33
N GLU A 112 -5.87 15.63 -1.75
CA GLU A 112 -7.08 15.92 -0.98
C GLU A 112 -7.99 14.69 -0.85
N LEU A 113 -7.87 13.72 -1.76
CA LEU A 113 -8.54 12.42 -1.66
C LEU A 113 -8.05 11.60 -0.46
N TYR A 114 -6.86 11.91 0.06
CA TYR A 114 -6.20 11.23 1.17
C TYR A 114 -6.18 12.05 2.48
N GLU A 115 -6.81 13.23 2.48
CA GLU A 115 -6.95 14.07 3.67
C GLU A 115 -8.11 13.56 4.55
N PHE A 116 -7.82 12.56 5.39
CA PHE A 116 -8.74 12.03 6.39
C PHE A 116 -7.99 11.62 7.68
N GLU A 117 -8.67 11.66 8.82
CA GLU A 117 -8.09 11.30 10.13
C GLU A 117 -7.71 9.81 10.19
N TYR A 118 -6.59 9.52 10.86
CA TYR A 118 -6.01 8.17 10.99
C TYR A 118 -6.50 7.41 12.21
#